data_AF-A0AA92REK3-F1
#
_entry.id   AF-A0AA92REK3-F1
#
_cell.length_a   1.000
_cell.length_b   1.000
_cell.length_c   1.000
_cell.angle_alpha   90.00
_cell.angle_beta   90.00
_cell.angle_gamma   90.00
#
_symmetry.space_group_name_H-M   'P 1'
#
loop_
_entity.id
_entity.type
_entity.pdbx_description
1 polymer ?
#
loop_
_entity_poly.entity_id
_entity_poly.type
_entity_poly.pdbx_seq_one_letter_code
_entity_poly.pdbx_strand_id
1 'polypeptide(L)'
;MPFFVAVCEQAGLRPLLIDHHHHRGGNDHGGGDRKQQPSAIAWLRADFEEAKAEAMALAQWLARAGMAVLGVKVDAQVHDADRLGRAGRYFEWRGKLRQLHDLSALQQLCEAHGAQLSRDSLREEADTCFLTLRSREPLDAFSVRVVALCEQLHRDGWSLLAQDSEICLHDSRETPEMPGADWLAPYLGSARA
;
A
#
# COMPACT_ATOMS: atom_id res chain seq x y z
N MET A 1 12.72 -0.14 17.15
CA MET A 1 11.35 0.40 16.99
C MET A 1 11.03 1.58 17.91
N PRO A 2 11.32 1.56 19.23
CA PRO A 2 10.97 2.70 20.11
C PRO A 2 11.54 4.06 19.66
N PHE A 3 12.79 4.07 19.16
CA PHE A 3 13.41 5.28 18.60
C PHE A 3 12.65 5.84 17.38
N PHE A 4 12.18 4.97 16.48
CA PHE A 4 11.41 5.38 15.30
C PHE A 4 10.07 6.03 15.69
N VAL A 5 9.36 5.44 16.65
CA VAL A 5 8.10 5.99 17.17
C VAL A 5 8.33 7.38 17.76
N ALA A 6 9.29 7.52 18.67
CA ALA A 6 9.59 8.79 19.32
C ALA A 6 9.96 9.90 18.33
N VAL A 7 10.76 9.57 17.31
CA VAL A 7 11.15 10.49 16.25
C VAL A 7 9.93 10.90 15.40
N CYS A 8 9.05 9.96 15.05
CA CYS A 8 7.81 10.29 14.31
C CYS A 8 6.90 11.21 15.13
N GLU A 9 6.67 10.91 16.41
CA GLU A 9 5.81 11.70 17.29
C GLU A 9 6.32 13.13 17.48
N GLN A 10 7.64 13.32 17.60
CA GLN A 10 8.25 14.66 17.67
C GLN A 10 8.00 15.50 16.42
N ALA A 11 7.86 14.87 15.27
CA ALA A 11 7.53 15.52 14.00
C ALA A 11 6.02 15.59 13.71
N GLY A 12 5.17 15.16 14.65
CA GLY A 12 3.71 15.09 14.43
C GLY A 12 3.28 14.05 13.42
N LEU A 13 4.13 13.06 13.13
CA LEU A 13 3.86 11.97 12.20
C LEU A 13 3.23 10.79 12.92
N ARG A 14 2.32 10.09 12.24
CA ARG A 14 1.79 8.82 12.70
C ARG A 14 2.72 7.68 12.27
N PRO A 15 3.39 6.98 13.19
CA PRO A 15 4.21 5.82 12.86
C PRO A 15 3.34 4.59 12.59
N LEU A 16 3.83 3.70 11.72
CA LEU A 16 3.28 2.39 11.40
C LEU A 16 4.42 1.39 11.24
N LEU A 17 4.13 0.12 11.50
CA LEU A 17 5.01 -0.99 11.12
C LEU A 17 4.21 -1.97 10.28
N ILE A 18 4.38 -1.90 8.96
CA ILE A 18 3.62 -2.73 8.02
C ILE A 18 4.30 -4.09 7.91
N ASP A 19 3.62 -5.13 8.37
CA ASP A 19 4.05 -6.52 8.20
C ASP A 19 3.32 -7.13 6.99
N HIS A 20 4.06 -7.43 5.93
CA HIS A 20 3.51 -8.12 4.77
C HIS A 20 3.45 -9.63 4.99
N HIS A 21 2.30 -10.24 4.72
CA HIS A 21 2.19 -11.70 4.65
C HIS A 21 2.60 -12.17 3.25
N HIS A 22 3.69 -12.93 3.16
CA HIS A 22 4.05 -13.67 1.95
C HIS A 22 4.00 -15.16 2.25
N HIS A 23 3.13 -15.88 1.54
CA HIS A 23 3.26 -17.33 1.46
C HIS A 23 4.23 -17.63 0.32
N ARG A 24 5.47 -18.02 0.65
CA ARG A 24 6.30 -18.70 -0.35
C ARG A 24 5.77 -20.14 -0.41
N GLY A 25 5.14 -20.51 -1.51
CA GLY A 25 4.70 -21.89 -1.74
C GLY A 25 5.90 -22.83 -1.80
N GLY A 26 5.84 -23.93 -1.05
CA GLY A 26 6.78 -25.05 -1.14
C GLY A 26 7.45 -25.38 0.20
N ASN A 27 7.22 -26.60 0.67
CA ASN A 27 7.88 -27.34 1.75
C ASN A 27 9.25 -26.80 2.20
N ASP A 28 9.26 -25.78 3.06
CA ASP A 28 10.47 -25.41 3.79
C ASP A 28 10.12 -25.21 5.26
N HIS A 29 10.76 -26.01 6.12
CA HIS A 29 10.70 -25.90 7.57
C HIS A 29 11.61 -24.73 8.04
N GLY A 30 11.37 -23.54 7.50
CA GLY A 30 12.10 -22.31 7.82
C GLY A 30 11.18 -21.11 7.59
N GLY A 31 10.91 -20.34 8.65
CA GLY A 31 9.94 -19.26 8.66
C GLY A 31 10.05 -18.31 7.47
N GLY A 32 8.94 -18.09 6.76
CA GLY A 32 8.86 -17.10 5.70
C GLY A 32 9.25 -15.72 6.24
N ASP A 33 10.21 -15.07 5.58
CA ASP A 33 10.69 -13.75 5.97
C ASP A 33 9.53 -12.73 5.95
N ARG A 34 9.02 -12.40 7.14
CA ARG A 34 8.09 -11.29 7.33
C ARG A 34 8.84 -10.01 6.99
N LYS A 35 8.52 -9.40 5.85
CA LYS A 35 9.08 -8.10 5.48
C LYS A 35 8.36 -7.02 6.28
N GLN A 36 9.03 -6.50 7.30
CA GLN A 36 8.53 -5.37 8.09
C GLN A 36 8.95 -4.06 7.44
N GLN A 37 8.01 -3.13 7.25
CA GLN A 37 8.26 -1.82 6.68
C GLN A 37 7.80 -0.71 7.65
N PRO A 38 8.74 -0.10 8.41
CA PRO A 38 8.44 1.12 9.16
C PRO A 38 8.00 2.23 8.20
N SER A 39 6.87 2.87 8.48
CA SER A 39 6.31 3.94 7.64
C SER A 39 5.77 5.06 8.53
N ALA A 40 5.88 6.31 8.08
CA ALA A 40 5.39 7.48 8.81
C ALA A 40 4.39 8.23 7.92
N ILE A 41 3.23 8.62 8.49
CA ILE A 41 2.13 9.24 7.75
C ILE A 41 1.81 10.61 8.35
N ALA A 42 1.55 11.59 7.48
CA ALA A 42 0.97 12.89 7.82
C ALA A 42 -0.28 13.14 6.97
N TRP A 43 -1.25 13.86 7.52
CA TRP A 43 -2.42 14.32 6.77
C TRP A 43 -2.32 15.82 6.58
N LEU A 44 -2.32 16.27 5.32
CA LEU A 44 -2.16 17.67 4.95
C LEU A 44 -3.41 18.17 4.23
N ARG A 45 -3.83 19.39 4.56
CA ARG A 45 -4.81 20.15 3.77
C ARG A 45 -4.03 21.16 2.93
N ALA A 46 -3.55 20.73 1.79
CA ALA A 46 -2.63 21.47 0.93
C ALA A 46 -2.86 21.08 -0.53
N ASP A 47 -2.35 21.88 -1.47
CA ASP A 47 -2.27 21.41 -2.85
C ASP A 47 -1.15 20.37 -3.01
N PHE A 48 -1.04 19.78 -4.21
CA PHE A 48 -0.04 18.74 -4.45
C PHE A 48 1.40 19.24 -4.29
N GLU A 49 1.74 20.43 -4.77
CA GLU A 49 3.12 20.91 -4.73
C GLU A 49 3.53 21.26 -3.30
N GLU A 50 2.62 21.86 -2.52
CA GLU A 50 2.77 22.08 -1.09
C GLU A 50 2.92 20.74 -0.33
N ALA A 51 2.03 19.78 -0.57
CA ALA A 51 2.09 18.47 0.08
C ALA A 51 3.38 17.71 -0.27
N LYS A 52 3.86 17.81 -1.51
CA LYS A 52 5.12 17.20 -1.94
C LYS A 52 6.33 17.90 -1.30
N ALA A 53 6.34 19.22 -1.25
CA ALA A 53 7.41 19.97 -0.59
C ALA A 53 7.50 19.62 0.90
N GLU A 54 6.36 19.55 1.59
CA GLU A 54 6.29 19.17 3.00
C GLU A 54 6.74 17.71 3.21
N ALA A 55 6.27 16.77 2.38
CA ALA A 55 6.69 15.37 2.45
C ALA A 55 8.22 15.23 2.27
N MET A 56 8.82 16.00 1.36
CA MET A 56 10.27 16.02 1.18
C MET A 56 11.01 16.66 2.36
N ALA A 57 10.47 17.71 2.97
CA ALA A 57 11.04 18.34 4.16
C ALA A 57 11.02 17.39 5.37
N LEU A 58 9.91 16.67 5.57
CA LEU A 58 9.76 15.63 6.59
C LEU A 58 10.74 14.48 6.38
N ALA A 59 10.92 14.03 5.13
CA ALA A 59 11.92 13.02 4.79
C ALA A 59 13.35 13.48 5.16
N GLN A 60 13.71 14.73 4.87
CA GLN A 60 15.01 15.29 5.26
C GLN A 60 15.15 15.42 6.78
N TRP A 61 14.07 15.77 7.48
CA TRP A 61 14.06 15.82 8.94
C TRP A 61 14.33 14.44 9.56
N LEU A 62 13.63 13.40 9.08
CA LEU A 62 13.86 12.01 9.49
C LEU A 62 15.30 11.55 9.18
N ALA A 63 15.83 11.91 8.02
CA ALA A 63 17.20 11.60 7.64
C ALA A 63 18.23 12.25 8.59
N ARG A 64 18.03 13.51 8.97
CA ARG A 64 18.87 14.21 9.96
C ARG A 64 18.77 13.61 11.35
N ALA A 65 17.65 12.98 11.69
CA ALA A 65 17.49 12.20 12.91
C ALA A 65 18.14 10.79 12.84
N GLY A 66 18.84 10.46 11.74
CA GLY A 66 19.57 9.21 11.58
C GLY A 66 18.77 8.07 10.92
N MET A 67 17.60 8.37 10.33
CA MET A 67 16.78 7.37 9.64
C MET A 67 17.14 7.28 8.16
N ALA A 68 17.27 6.05 7.62
CA ALA A 68 17.34 5.86 6.18
C ALA A 68 15.93 5.94 5.56
N VAL A 69 15.63 7.03 4.86
CA VAL A 69 14.35 7.19 4.15
C VAL A 69 14.44 6.51 2.78
N LEU A 70 13.72 5.39 2.63
CA LEU A 70 13.75 4.58 1.40
C LEU A 70 12.75 5.03 0.33
N GLY A 71 11.78 5.86 0.70
CA GLY A 71 10.76 6.33 -0.23
C GLY A 71 9.87 7.40 0.38
N VAL A 72 9.33 8.25 -0.49
CA VAL A 72 8.34 9.28 -0.17
C VAL A 72 7.14 9.07 -1.07
N LYS A 73 5.94 9.02 -0.49
CA LYS A 73 4.68 8.90 -1.22
C LYS A 73 3.74 10.04 -0.86
N VAL A 74 3.06 10.60 -1.86
CA VAL A 74 1.99 11.60 -1.70
C VAL A 74 0.75 11.06 -2.38
N ASP A 75 -0.28 10.85 -1.59
CA ASP A 75 -1.58 10.36 -2.02
C ASP A 75 -2.64 11.46 -1.90
N ALA A 76 -3.70 11.36 -2.70
CA ALA A 76 -4.91 12.16 -2.54
C ALA A 76 -6.14 11.26 -2.59
N GLN A 77 -7.27 11.73 -2.09
CA GLN A 77 -8.51 10.97 -2.16
C GLN A 77 -9.00 10.86 -3.61
N VAL A 78 -9.59 9.71 -3.97
CA VAL A 78 -10.02 9.44 -5.35
C VAL A 78 -11.04 10.47 -5.87
N HIS A 79 -11.88 11.06 -5.01
CA HIS A 79 -12.83 12.09 -5.45
C HIS A 79 -12.16 13.41 -5.89
N ASP A 80 -10.86 13.58 -5.61
CA ASP A 80 -10.06 14.69 -6.13
C ASP A 80 -9.32 14.34 -7.43
N ALA A 81 -9.39 13.09 -7.92
CA ALA A 81 -8.62 12.60 -9.07
C ALA A 81 -8.84 13.41 -10.36
N ASP A 82 -10.09 13.79 -10.63
CA ASP A 82 -10.50 14.55 -11.83
C ASP A 82 -9.83 15.93 -11.90
N ARG A 83 -9.42 16.49 -10.76
CA ARG A 83 -8.80 17.81 -10.68
C ARG A 83 -7.32 17.80 -11.01
N LEU A 84 -6.69 16.64 -11.04
CA LEU A 84 -5.25 16.57 -10.85
C LEU A 84 -4.46 16.38 -12.16
N GLY A 85 -5.03 15.90 -13.27
CA GLY A 85 -4.42 15.85 -14.62
C GLY A 85 -2.90 15.55 -14.80
N ARG A 86 -2.33 14.49 -14.18
CA ARG A 86 -0.89 14.11 -14.27
C ARG A 86 -0.72 12.65 -14.73
N ALA A 87 0.42 12.35 -15.34
CA ALA A 87 0.84 11.00 -15.73
C ALA A 87 1.48 10.22 -14.55
N GLY A 88 1.61 8.89 -14.68
CA GLY A 88 2.29 8.03 -13.69
C GLY A 88 1.46 7.69 -12.44
N ARG A 89 0.13 7.69 -12.57
CA ARG A 89 -0.80 7.48 -11.46
C ARG A 89 -1.18 6.02 -11.31
N TYR A 90 -1.32 5.60 -10.08
CA TYR A 90 -2.06 4.41 -9.73
C TYR A 90 -3.06 4.73 -8.63
N PHE A 91 -4.16 4.01 -8.65
CA PHE A 91 -5.13 4.00 -7.56
C PHE A 91 -4.72 2.94 -6.54
N GLU A 92 -4.93 3.24 -5.27
CA GLU A 92 -4.76 2.32 -4.16
C GLU A 92 -6.07 2.28 -3.37
N TRP A 93 -6.64 1.10 -3.21
CA TRP A 93 -7.73 0.88 -2.25
C TRP A 93 -7.17 0.18 -1.04
N ARG A 94 -7.56 0.63 0.15
CA ARG A 94 -7.19 0.00 1.41
C ARG A 94 -8.45 -0.38 2.18
N GLY A 95 -8.63 -1.68 2.42
CA GLY A 95 -9.68 -2.20 3.28
C GLY A 95 -9.12 -2.65 4.63
N LYS A 96 -9.78 -2.26 5.73
CA LYS A 96 -9.49 -2.74 7.08
C LYS A 96 -10.51 -3.80 7.46
N LEU A 97 -10.07 -5.02 7.76
CA LEU A 97 -10.93 -6.12 8.17
C LEU A 97 -10.75 -6.44 9.66
N ARG A 98 -11.80 -6.99 10.28
CA ARG A 98 -11.64 -7.73 11.54
C ARG A 98 -11.13 -9.13 11.23
N GLN A 99 -10.06 -9.52 11.87
CA GLN A 99 -9.41 -10.80 11.70
C GLN A 99 -9.91 -11.79 12.76
N LEU A 100 -10.91 -12.59 12.40
CA LEU A 100 -11.52 -13.58 13.29
C LEU A 100 -11.06 -15.02 13.01
N HIS A 101 -10.48 -15.28 11.84
CA HIS A 101 -10.29 -16.63 11.28
C HIS A 101 -8.94 -16.82 10.57
N ASP A 102 -8.75 -18.02 10.01
CA ASP A 102 -7.58 -18.46 9.24
C ASP A 102 -7.22 -17.47 8.11
N LEU A 103 -6.01 -16.92 8.17
CA LEU A 103 -5.49 -15.98 7.17
C LEU A 103 -5.23 -16.65 5.82
N SER A 104 -5.10 -17.97 5.75
CA SER A 104 -4.76 -18.67 4.52
C SER A 104 -5.83 -18.47 3.45
N ALA A 105 -7.12 -18.58 3.81
CA ALA A 105 -8.23 -18.33 2.90
C ALA A 105 -8.27 -16.87 2.43
N LEU A 106 -8.03 -15.92 3.35
CA LEU A 106 -7.97 -14.50 3.02
C LEU A 106 -6.80 -14.18 2.08
N GLN A 107 -5.65 -14.82 2.29
CA GLN A 107 -4.47 -14.68 1.45
C GLN A 107 -4.74 -15.17 0.02
N GLN A 108 -5.37 -16.34 -0.14
CA GLN A 108 -5.77 -16.86 -1.46
C GLN A 108 -6.75 -15.93 -2.17
N LEU A 109 -7.73 -15.38 -1.44
CA LEU A 109 -8.64 -14.37 -1.96
C LEU A 109 -7.88 -13.12 -2.42
N CYS A 110 -6.93 -12.63 -1.61
CA CYS A 110 -6.11 -11.48 -1.98
C CYS A 110 -5.34 -11.74 -3.28
N GLU A 111 -4.69 -12.91 -3.39
CA GLU A 111 -3.94 -13.30 -4.59
C GLU A 111 -4.84 -13.37 -5.84
N ALA A 112 -6.04 -13.94 -5.73
CA ALA A 112 -7.00 -14.03 -6.82
C ALA A 112 -7.45 -12.66 -7.35
N HIS A 113 -7.48 -11.63 -6.49
CA HIS A 113 -7.83 -10.26 -6.87
C HIS A 113 -6.62 -9.35 -7.15
N GLY A 114 -5.40 -9.85 -6.96
CA GLY A 114 -4.16 -9.06 -7.04
C GLY A 114 -4.01 -8.04 -5.89
N ALA A 115 -4.66 -8.30 -4.75
CA ALA A 115 -4.52 -7.52 -3.54
C ALA A 115 -3.40 -8.07 -2.65
N GLN A 116 -2.91 -7.25 -1.73
CA GLN A 116 -1.87 -7.59 -0.76
C GLN A 116 -2.42 -7.54 0.66
N LEU A 117 -2.12 -8.57 1.44
CA LEU A 117 -2.47 -8.64 2.86
C LEU A 117 -1.32 -8.11 3.72
N SER A 118 -1.65 -7.24 4.67
CA SER A 118 -0.71 -6.71 5.66
C SER A 118 -1.33 -6.51 7.04
N ARG A 119 -0.49 -6.22 8.03
CA ARG A 119 -0.90 -5.83 9.39
C ARG A 119 -0.07 -4.64 9.85
N ASP A 120 -0.64 -3.82 10.73
CA ASP A 120 0.11 -2.82 11.49
C ASP A 120 0.56 -3.46 12.81
N SER A 121 1.81 -3.91 12.88
CA SER A 121 2.36 -4.60 14.06
C SER A 121 2.86 -3.64 15.13
N LEU A 122 2.77 -2.33 14.89
CA LEU A 122 3.12 -1.31 15.88
C LEU A 122 2.00 -1.08 16.89
N ARG A 123 0.74 -1.23 16.45
CA ARG A 123 -0.44 -1.03 17.29
C ARG A 123 -0.97 -2.39 17.71
N GLU A 124 -1.34 -2.53 18.97
CA GLU A 124 -1.94 -3.77 19.53
C GLU A 124 -3.37 -4.02 19.02
N GLU A 125 -3.66 -3.73 17.75
CA GLU A 125 -4.91 -4.10 17.08
C GLU A 125 -4.77 -5.51 16.50
N ALA A 126 -4.46 -6.48 17.37
CA ALA A 126 -4.12 -7.87 17.03
C ALA A 126 -5.16 -8.57 16.14
N ASP A 127 -6.41 -8.09 16.21
CA ASP A 127 -7.57 -8.63 15.50
C ASP A 127 -7.91 -7.83 14.25
N THR A 128 -6.95 -7.13 13.66
CA THR A 128 -7.16 -6.39 12.40
C THR A 128 -6.09 -6.73 11.37
N CYS A 129 -6.52 -6.75 10.11
CA CYS A 129 -5.63 -6.84 8.96
C CYS A 129 -6.07 -5.83 7.90
N PHE A 130 -5.15 -5.53 6.99
CA PHE A 130 -5.35 -4.58 5.92
C PHE A 130 -5.16 -5.26 4.58
N LEU A 131 -6.05 -4.97 3.64
CA LEU A 131 -5.93 -5.36 2.25
C LEU A 131 -5.57 -4.12 1.45
N THR A 132 -4.61 -4.23 0.56
CA THR A 132 -4.22 -3.16 -0.35
C THR A 132 -4.35 -3.65 -1.79
N LEU A 133 -5.20 -3.01 -2.58
CA LEU A 133 -5.36 -3.27 -4.01
C LEU A 133 -4.82 -2.07 -4.80
N ARG A 134 -3.85 -2.30 -5.70
CA ARG A 134 -3.31 -1.26 -6.58
C ARG A 134 -3.69 -1.51 -8.02
N SER A 135 -4.01 -0.44 -8.75
CA SER A 135 -4.22 -0.52 -10.20
C SER A 135 -3.80 0.76 -10.92
N ARG A 136 -3.24 0.61 -12.12
CA ARG A 136 -3.00 1.71 -13.09
C ARG A 136 -4.12 1.84 -14.13
N GLU A 137 -5.15 1.01 -14.02
CA GLU A 137 -6.32 1.09 -14.87
C GLU A 137 -7.08 2.42 -14.64
N PRO A 138 -7.90 2.85 -15.59
CA PRO A 138 -8.82 3.96 -15.39
C PRO A 138 -9.72 3.76 -14.15
N LEU A 139 -10.19 4.88 -13.59
CA LEU A 139 -10.90 4.90 -12.31
C LEU A 139 -12.15 4.00 -12.29
N ASP A 140 -12.89 3.94 -13.40
CA ASP A 140 -14.07 3.08 -13.55
C ASP A 140 -13.70 1.59 -13.45
N ALA A 141 -12.66 1.16 -14.17
CA ALA A 141 -12.15 -0.21 -14.11
C ALA A 141 -11.61 -0.56 -12.71
N PHE A 142 -10.85 0.34 -12.09
CA PHE A 142 -10.40 0.17 -10.71
C PHE A 142 -11.58 0.04 -9.73
N SER A 143 -12.61 0.87 -9.88
CA SER A 143 -13.81 0.83 -9.04
C SER A 143 -14.55 -0.49 -9.16
N VAL A 144 -14.67 -1.04 -10.38
CA VAL A 144 -15.25 -2.38 -10.62
C VAL A 144 -14.48 -3.46 -9.87
N ARG A 145 -13.15 -3.43 -9.89
CA ARG A 145 -12.32 -4.41 -9.16
C ARG A 145 -12.47 -4.30 -7.65
N VAL A 146 -12.55 -3.08 -7.11
CA VAL A 146 -12.81 -2.84 -5.69
C VAL A 146 -14.16 -3.42 -5.28
N VAL A 147 -15.22 -3.17 -6.07
CA VAL A 147 -16.56 -3.74 -5.83
C VAL A 147 -16.51 -5.26 -5.83
N ALA A 148 -15.90 -5.88 -6.86
CA ALA A 148 -15.80 -7.33 -6.94
C ALA A 148 -15.05 -7.95 -5.74
N LEU A 149 -13.97 -7.31 -5.28
CA LEU A 149 -13.24 -7.73 -4.09
C LEU A 149 -14.10 -7.60 -2.82
N CYS A 150 -14.79 -6.48 -2.64
CA CYS A 150 -15.68 -6.26 -1.49
C CYS A 150 -16.85 -7.25 -1.45
N GLU A 151 -17.45 -7.55 -2.60
CA GLU A 151 -18.53 -8.54 -2.70
C GLU A 151 -18.05 -9.96 -2.36
N GLN A 152 -16.85 -10.35 -2.81
CA GLN A 152 -16.25 -11.63 -2.45
C GLN A 152 -15.96 -11.70 -0.95
N LEU A 153 -15.36 -10.64 -0.38
CA LEU A 153 -15.11 -10.54 1.06
C LEU A 153 -16.40 -10.71 1.87
N HIS A 154 -17.48 -10.02 1.45
CA HIS A 154 -18.78 -10.12 2.11
C HIS A 154 -19.37 -11.54 2.02
N ARG A 155 -19.35 -12.16 0.84
CA ARG A 155 -19.83 -13.53 0.64
C ARG A 155 -19.09 -14.55 1.49
N ASP A 156 -17.78 -14.34 1.68
CA ASP A 156 -16.92 -15.23 2.47
C ASP A 156 -16.93 -14.89 3.97
N GLY A 157 -17.76 -13.94 4.40
CA GLY A 157 -17.97 -13.59 5.81
C GLY A 157 -16.93 -12.65 6.42
N TRP A 158 -16.07 -12.05 5.60
CA TRP A 158 -15.07 -11.07 6.07
C TRP A 158 -15.72 -9.72 6.36
N SER A 159 -15.63 -9.27 7.61
CA SER A 159 -16.21 -8.00 8.06
C SER A 159 -15.28 -6.81 7.79
N LEU A 160 -15.66 -5.97 6.83
CA LEU A 160 -15.00 -4.70 6.52
C LEU A 160 -15.36 -3.64 7.56
N LEU A 161 -14.35 -3.17 8.29
CA LEU A 161 -14.47 -2.16 9.35
C LEU A 161 -14.37 -0.74 8.80
N ALA A 162 -13.49 -0.55 7.81
CA ALA A 162 -13.28 0.73 7.12
C ALA A 162 -12.67 0.44 5.75
N GLN A 163 -12.86 1.37 4.82
CA GLN A 163 -12.19 1.33 3.53
C GLN A 163 -12.04 2.74 2.97
N ASP A 164 -10.95 2.96 2.26
CA ASP A 164 -10.68 4.21 1.56
C ASP A 164 -10.01 3.91 0.21
N SER A 165 -10.22 4.80 -0.76
CA SER A 165 -9.55 4.76 -2.07
C SER A 165 -8.80 6.06 -2.29
N GLU A 166 -7.53 5.92 -2.66
CA GLU A 166 -6.60 7.01 -2.88
C GLU A 166 -5.99 6.91 -4.29
N ILE A 167 -5.52 8.04 -4.80
CA ILE A 167 -4.69 8.14 -6.00
C ILE A 167 -3.28 8.54 -5.58
N CYS A 168 -2.30 7.76 -5.99
CA CYS A 168 -0.90 8.10 -5.78
C CYS A 168 -0.47 9.18 -6.78
N LEU A 169 -0.09 10.34 -6.26
CA LEU A 169 0.34 11.50 -7.04
C LEU A 169 1.87 11.58 -7.16
N HIS A 170 2.58 11.01 -6.20
CA HIS A 170 4.03 10.87 -6.21
C HIS A 170 4.43 9.63 -5.41
N ASP A 171 5.28 8.78 -5.97
CA ASP A 171 5.99 7.73 -5.23
C ASP A 171 7.44 7.74 -5.71
N SER A 172 8.38 8.09 -4.83
CA SER A 172 9.80 8.19 -5.20
C SER A 172 10.45 6.83 -5.47
N ARG A 173 9.77 5.73 -5.16
CA ARG A 173 10.25 4.36 -5.45
C ARG A 173 9.73 3.83 -6.78
N GLU A 174 8.72 4.48 -7.36
CA GLU A 174 8.29 4.19 -8.72
C GLU A 174 9.31 4.80 -9.68
N THR A 175 9.87 3.97 -10.57
CA THR A 175 10.65 4.49 -11.69
C THR A 175 9.72 5.27 -12.61
N PRO A 176 10.07 6.51 -13.01
CA PRO A 176 9.33 7.22 -14.03
C PRO A 176 9.29 6.35 -15.30
N GLU A 177 8.10 6.04 -15.79
CA GLU A 177 7.92 5.27 -17.02
C GLU A 177 8.66 5.97 -18.17
N MET A 178 9.69 5.31 -18.71
CA MET A 178 10.11 5.57 -20.08
C MET A 178 8.94 5.13 -20.98
N PRO A 179 8.41 5.98 -21.87
CA PRO A 179 7.37 5.55 -22.80
C PRO A 179 7.92 4.42 -23.67
N GLY A 180 7.35 3.22 -23.57
CA GLY A 180 7.69 2.09 -24.45
C GLY A 180 8.40 0.89 -23.80
N ALA A 181 8.58 0.84 -22.48
CA ALA A 181 9.05 -0.37 -21.81
C ALA A 181 7.86 -1.30 -21.51
N ASP A 182 7.68 -2.31 -22.35
CA ASP A 182 6.67 -3.36 -22.19
C ASP A 182 7.00 -4.23 -20.95
N TRP A 183 6.42 -3.89 -19.81
CA TRP A 183 6.65 -4.53 -18.51
C TRP A 183 6.14 -5.98 -18.43
N LEU A 184 5.46 -6.46 -19.48
CA LEU A 184 5.08 -7.86 -19.67
C LEU A 184 6.20 -8.72 -20.24
N ALA A 185 7.33 -8.15 -20.68
CA ALA A 185 8.46 -8.90 -21.24
C ALA A 185 9.01 -10.04 -20.34
N PRO A 186 9.01 -9.95 -18.99
CA PRO A 186 9.41 -11.08 -18.14
C PRO A 186 8.35 -12.18 -18.01
N TYR A 187 7.09 -11.90 -18.37
CA TYR A 187 5.94 -12.79 -18.17
C TYR A 187 5.43 -13.41 -19.48
N LEU A 188 5.80 -12.85 -20.63
CA LEU A 188 5.64 -13.48 -21.93
C LEU A 188 6.80 -14.47 -22.12
N GLY A 189 6.58 -15.71 -21.67
CA GLY A 189 7.50 -16.81 -21.91
C GLY A 189 7.89 -16.84 -23.39
N SER A 190 9.19 -16.91 -23.66
CA SER A 190 9.70 -17.09 -25.01
C SER A 190 9.07 -18.35 -25.61
N ALA A 191 8.06 -18.16 -26.48
CA ALA A 191 7.65 -19.18 -27.41
C ALA A 191 8.84 -19.39 -28.35
N ARG A 192 9.65 -20.41 -28.07
CA ARG A 192 10.66 -20.89 -29.01
C ARG A 192 9.93 -21.41 -30.25
N ALA A 193 10.28 -20.85 -31.41
CA ALA A 193 10.08 -21.47 -32.71
C ALA A 193 10.89 -22.76 -32.83
#